data_AF-R7K810-F1
#
_entry.id   AF-R7K810-F1
#
_cell.length_a   1.000
_cell.length_b   1.000
_cell.length_c   1.000
_cell.angle_alpha   90.00
_cell.angle_beta   90.00
_cell.angle_gamma   90.00
#
_symmetry.space_group_name_H-M   'P 1'
#
loop_
_entity.id
_entity.type
_entity.pdbx_description
1 polymer ?
#
loop_
_entity_poly.entity_id
_entity_poly.type
_entity_poly.pdbx_seq_one_letter_code
_entity_poly.pdbx_strand_id
1 'polypeptide(L)'
;MNEAFKESGIAMPLKGGKTVTEENRYLTGLDLQNPLYGNEIAERYVWLPDDFAKALPAFLTELQFGDFASRAGLDSKTRELLIISALAALGGSEMQVKAHFNGALKAGNSKEEIVCVLVQAMPYMGIPRLFNALNSIREYFN
;
A
#
# COMPACT_ATOMS: atom_id res chain seq x y z
N MET A 1 -19.21 6.83 23.89
CA MET A 1 -18.66 7.24 22.57
C MET A 1 -19.53 8.30 21.91
N ASN A 2 -20.84 8.05 21.69
CA ASN A 2 -21.71 9.06 21.06
C ASN A 2 -21.91 10.34 21.88
N GLU A 3 -21.99 10.26 23.22
CA GLU A 3 -22.09 11.45 24.08
C GLU A 3 -20.82 12.32 24.03
N ALA A 4 -19.62 11.71 24.12
CA ALA A 4 -18.35 12.43 23.98
C ALA A 4 -18.19 13.14 22.63
N PHE A 5 -18.71 12.55 21.54
CA PHE A 5 -18.70 13.18 20.21
C PHE A 5 -19.66 14.36 20.13
N LYS A 6 -20.84 14.27 20.73
CA LYS A 6 -21.77 15.41 20.84
C LYS A 6 -21.18 16.53 21.69
N GLU A 7 -20.59 16.21 22.83
CA GLU A 7 -19.90 17.17 23.71
C GLU A 7 -18.74 17.88 22.99
N SER A 8 -18.06 17.17 22.08
CA SER A 8 -16.98 17.72 21.26
C SER A 8 -17.45 18.40 19.96
N GLY A 9 -18.77 18.55 19.75
CA GLY A 9 -19.35 19.18 18.56
C GLY A 9 -19.18 18.38 17.26
N ILE A 10 -18.87 17.08 17.33
CA ILE A 10 -18.70 16.21 16.17
C ILE A 10 -20.07 15.74 15.69
N ALA A 11 -20.41 16.09 14.44
CA ALA A 11 -21.68 15.71 13.82
C ALA A 11 -21.77 14.19 13.60
N MET A 12 -22.93 13.63 13.92
CA MET A 12 -23.22 12.20 13.81
C MET A 12 -24.41 11.94 12.85
N PRO A 13 -24.40 10.85 12.05
CA PRO A 13 -23.32 9.86 11.96
C PRO A 13 -22.06 10.44 11.30
N LEU A 14 -20.90 9.90 11.64
CA LEU A 14 -19.66 10.27 10.96
C LEU A 14 -19.82 10.10 9.45
N LYS A 15 -19.23 11.01 8.68
CA LYS A 15 -19.23 10.91 7.23
C LYS A 15 -18.61 9.57 6.81
N GLY A 16 -19.35 8.80 6.03
CA GLY A 16 -18.89 7.50 5.53
C GLY A 16 -17.59 7.65 4.72
N GLY A 17 -16.63 6.76 4.95
CA GLY A 17 -15.33 6.76 4.26
C GLY A 17 -15.30 5.98 2.95
N LYS A 18 -16.46 5.53 2.44
CA LYS A 18 -16.58 4.83 1.16
C LYS A 18 -16.57 5.86 0.04
N THR A 19 -15.64 5.69 -0.89
CA THR A 19 -15.35 6.61 -2.01
C THR A 19 -15.66 5.99 -3.37
N VAL A 20 -15.91 4.67 -3.41
CA VAL A 20 -16.18 3.88 -4.61
C VAL A 20 -17.48 3.07 -4.45
N THR A 21 -17.96 2.50 -5.53
CA THR A 21 -19.10 1.58 -5.70
C THR A 21 -18.59 0.32 -6.38
N GLU A 22 -19.39 -0.76 -6.42
CA GLU A 22 -18.93 -1.97 -7.12
C GLU A 22 -18.73 -1.73 -8.61
N GLU A 23 -19.54 -0.84 -9.20
CA GLU A 23 -19.48 -0.50 -10.61
C GLU A 23 -18.22 0.30 -11.00
N ASN A 24 -17.62 1.05 -10.07
CA ASN A 24 -16.50 1.94 -10.37
C ASN A 24 -15.19 1.63 -9.64
N ARG A 25 -15.16 0.71 -8.66
CA ARG A 25 -13.96 0.43 -7.86
C ARG A 25 -12.76 -0.04 -8.69
N TYR A 26 -12.99 -0.77 -9.79
CA TYR A 26 -11.93 -1.20 -10.69
C TYR A 26 -11.27 -0.01 -11.40
N LEU A 27 -12.07 0.86 -12.01
CA LEU A 27 -11.56 2.02 -12.74
C LEU A 27 -10.87 3.01 -11.80
N THR A 28 -11.47 3.31 -10.64
CA THR A 28 -10.81 4.13 -9.62
C THR A 28 -9.53 3.49 -9.10
N GLY A 29 -9.52 2.16 -8.95
CA GLY A 29 -8.33 1.41 -8.56
C GLY A 29 -7.22 1.53 -9.60
N LEU A 30 -7.52 1.40 -10.89
CA LEU A 30 -6.56 1.59 -11.98
C LEU A 30 -5.94 2.98 -11.97
N ASP A 31 -6.75 4.03 -11.80
CA ASP A 31 -6.26 5.41 -11.79
C ASP A 31 -5.23 5.64 -10.67
N LEU A 32 -5.40 4.98 -9.52
CA LEU A 32 -4.47 5.04 -8.39
C LEU A 32 -3.27 4.10 -8.56
N GLN A 33 -3.47 2.92 -9.15
CA GLN A 33 -2.43 1.91 -9.35
C GLN A 33 -1.43 2.34 -10.42
N ASN A 34 -1.92 2.83 -11.57
CA ASN A 34 -1.11 3.12 -12.74
C ASN A 34 0.11 4.00 -12.49
N PRO A 35 0.01 5.16 -11.81
CA PRO A 35 1.18 6.01 -11.57
C PRO A 35 2.24 5.38 -10.66
N LEU A 36 1.87 4.39 -9.85
CA LEU A 36 2.77 3.75 -8.89
C LEU A 36 3.33 2.41 -9.40
N TYR A 37 2.49 1.57 -10.00
CA TYR A 37 2.81 0.17 -10.32
C TYR A 37 2.55 -0.20 -11.78
N GLY A 38 1.80 0.62 -12.52
CA GLY A 38 1.35 0.26 -13.86
C GLY A 38 0.66 -1.11 -13.88
N ASN A 39 0.97 -1.89 -14.92
CA ASN A 39 0.37 -3.21 -15.19
C ASN A 39 1.26 -4.38 -14.78
N GLU A 40 2.31 -4.16 -13.98
CA GLU A 40 3.34 -5.16 -13.67
C GLU A 40 2.77 -6.50 -13.17
N ILE A 41 1.74 -6.46 -12.33
CA ILE A 41 1.10 -7.69 -11.80
C ILE A 41 0.30 -8.41 -12.89
N ALA A 42 -0.46 -7.69 -13.71
CA ALA A 42 -1.21 -8.29 -14.81
C ALA A 42 -0.29 -8.96 -15.82
N GLU A 43 0.84 -8.32 -16.13
CA GLU A 43 1.85 -8.85 -17.05
C GLU A 43 2.65 -10.02 -16.45
N ARG A 44 2.97 -9.96 -15.15
CA ARG A 44 3.78 -10.99 -14.48
C ARG A 44 3.09 -12.35 -14.38
N TYR A 45 1.76 -12.36 -14.24
CA TYR A 45 0.99 -13.58 -13.97
C TYR A 45 0.18 -14.09 -15.16
N VAL A 46 0.50 -13.66 -16.39
CA VAL A 46 -0.13 -14.15 -17.63
C VAL A 46 0.00 -15.65 -17.87
N TRP A 47 0.92 -16.32 -17.16
CA TRP A 47 1.15 -17.77 -17.26
C TRP A 47 0.18 -18.61 -16.43
N LEU A 48 -0.65 -18.00 -15.58
CA LEU A 48 -1.71 -18.69 -14.85
C LEU A 48 -2.82 -19.16 -15.81
N PRO A 49 -3.67 -20.13 -15.40
CA PRO A 49 -4.84 -20.47 -16.19
C PRO A 49 -5.72 -19.24 -16.46
N ASP A 50 -6.31 -19.16 -17.65
CA ASP A 50 -6.93 -17.94 -18.22
C ASP A 50 -7.83 -17.17 -17.24
N ASP A 51 -8.68 -17.86 -16.49
CA ASP A 51 -9.58 -17.22 -15.53
C ASP A 51 -8.82 -16.57 -14.37
N PHE A 52 -7.77 -17.22 -13.86
CA PHE A 52 -6.94 -16.67 -12.78
C PHE A 52 -5.99 -15.57 -13.25
N ALA A 53 -5.46 -15.69 -14.47
CA ALA A 53 -4.62 -14.66 -15.09
C ALA A 53 -5.36 -13.31 -15.21
N LYS A 54 -6.69 -13.35 -15.38
CA LYS A 54 -7.54 -12.15 -15.42
C LYS A 54 -8.05 -11.74 -14.03
N ALA A 55 -8.53 -12.69 -13.24
CA ALA A 55 -9.21 -12.40 -11.98
C ALA A 55 -8.25 -11.89 -10.90
N LEU A 56 -7.05 -12.46 -10.76
CA LEU A 56 -6.14 -12.09 -9.67
C LEU A 56 -5.63 -10.64 -9.76
N PRO A 57 -5.16 -10.14 -10.92
CA PRO A 57 -4.81 -8.73 -11.05
C PRO A 57 -6.02 -7.82 -10.83
N ALA A 58 -7.19 -8.18 -11.36
CA ALA A 58 -8.42 -7.40 -11.16
C ALA A 58 -8.80 -7.30 -9.68
N PHE A 59 -8.74 -8.42 -8.94
CA PHE A 59 -9.00 -8.41 -7.49
C PHE A 59 -8.03 -7.51 -6.72
N LEU A 60 -6.75 -7.51 -7.09
CA LEU A 60 -5.78 -6.61 -6.48
C LEU A 60 -6.15 -5.14 -6.75
N THR A 61 -6.44 -4.80 -8.02
CA THR A 61 -6.82 -3.45 -8.43
C THR A 61 -8.09 -2.97 -7.70
N GLU A 62 -9.13 -3.79 -7.68
CA GLU A 62 -10.40 -3.47 -7.04
C GLU A 62 -10.26 -3.33 -5.52
N LEU A 63 -9.67 -4.32 -4.87
CA LEU A 63 -9.62 -4.37 -3.42
C LEU A 63 -8.58 -3.38 -2.90
N GLN A 64 -7.31 -3.55 -3.29
CA GLN A 64 -6.22 -2.77 -2.69
C GLN A 64 -6.33 -1.30 -3.10
N PHE A 65 -6.49 -1.01 -4.39
CA PHE A 65 -6.49 0.37 -4.86
C PHE A 65 -7.89 0.98 -4.78
N GLY A 66 -8.90 0.30 -5.31
CA GLY A 66 -10.29 0.74 -5.31
C GLY A 66 -10.87 0.88 -3.90
N ASP A 67 -10.83 -0.15 -3.07
CA ASP A 67 -11.49 -0.12 -1.75
C ASP A 67 -10.63 0.49 -0.64
N PHE A 68 -9.30 0.31 -0.64
CA PHE A 68 -8.42 0.80 0.41
C PHE A 68 -7.68 2.10 0.06
N ALA A 69 -7.01 2.18 -1.09
CA ALA A 69 -6.18 3.34 -1.44
C ALA A 69 -7.02 4.58 -1.78
N SER A 70 -8.22 4.40 -2.34
CA SER A 70 -9.12 5.52 -2.66
C SER A 70 -9.70 6.24 -1.44
N ARG A 71 -9.57 5.66 -0.24
CA ARG A 71 -10.13 6.24 0.99
C ARG A 71 -9.38 7.52 1.37
N ALA A 72 -10.14 8.51 1.81
CA ALA A 72 -9.59 9.71 2.43
C ALA A 72 -8.93 9.40 3.79
N GLY A 73 -8.06 10.31 4.25
CA GLY A 73 -7.47 10.30 5.59
C GLY A 73 -5.96 10.09 5.61
N LEU A 74 -5.40 9.39 4.62
CA LEU A 74 -3.95 9.24 4.42
C LEU A 74 -3.61 9.46 2.95
N ASP A 75 -2.56 10.22 2.70
CA ASP A 75 -2.01 10.41 1.36
C ASP A 75 -1.22 9.18 0.89
N SER A 76 -0.90 9.14 -0.40
CA SER A 76 -0.15 8.02 -1.00
C SER A 76 1.24 7.88 -0.40
N LYS A 77 1.91 9.01 -0.07
CA LYS A 77 3.23 8.99 0.56
C LYS A 77 3.21 8.20 1.86
N THR A 78 2.30 8.55 2.77
CA THR A 78 2.16 7.92 4.08
C THR A 78 1.74 6.46 3.95
N ARG A 79 0.82 6.15 3.03
CA ARG A 79 0.37 4.78 2.81
C ARG A 79 1.51 3.86 2.40
N GLU A 80 2.36 4.28 1.47
CA GLU A 80 3.49 3.47 1.02
C GLU A 80 4.48 3.19 2.16
N LEU A 81 4.81 4.19 2.99
CA LEU A 81 5.69 4.00 4.16
C LEU A 81 5.10 3.00 5.16
N LEU A 82 3.78 3.06 5.41
CA LEU A 82 3.09 2.11 6.29
C LEU A 82 3.09 0.70 5.71
N ILE A 83 2.85 0.56 4.40
CA ILE A 83 2.88 -0.75 3.72
C ILE A 83 4.28 -1.36 3.77
N ILE A 84 5.33 -0.58 3.47
CA ILE A 84 6.72 -1.04 3.57
C ILE A 84 7.03 -1.53 4.99
N SER A 85 6.64 -0.75 6.01
CA SER A 85 6.84 -1.13 7.41
C SER A 85 6.13 -2.43 7.77
N ALA A 86 4.87 -2.59 7.35
CA ALA A 86 4.08 -3.80 7.60
C ALA A 86 4.64 -5.02 6.87
N LEU A 87 5.07 -4.87 5.62
CA LEU A 87 5.67 -5.95 4.83
C LEU A 87 7.00 -6.39 5.44
N ALA A 88 7.89 -5.44 5.77
CA ALA A 88 9.13 -5.73 6.45
C ALA A 88 8.88 -6.46 7.79
N ALA A 89 7.87 -6.02 8.54
CA ALA A 89 7.47 -6.65 9.79
C ALA A 89 6.84 -8.03 9.60
N LEU A 90 6.21 -8.36 8.48
CA LEU A 90 5.72 -9.70 8.19
C LEU A 90 6.89 -10.68 7.97
N GLY A 91 7.90 -10.25 7.20
CA GLY A 91 9.02 -11.07 6.72
C GLY A 91 8.61 -12.04 5.60
N GLY A 92 9.59 -12.51 4.81
CA GLY A 92 9.33 -13.38 3.64
C GLY A 92 8.59 -12.69 2.49
N SER A 93 8.58 -11.36 2.52
CA SER A 93 7.85 -10.45 1.63
C SER A 93 8.81 -9.51 0.89
N GLU A 94 10.09 -9.90 0.75
CA GLU A 94 11.16 -9.05 0.21
C GLU A 94 10.85 -8.55 -1.20
N MET A 95 10.15 -9.37 -2.01
CA MET A 95 9.69 -8.96 -3.35
C MET A 95 8.65 -7.83 -3.29
N GLN A 96 7.76 -7.86 -2.30
CA GLN A 96 6.76 -6.82 -2.07
C GLN A 96 7.41 -5.58 -1.46
N VAL A 97 8.37 -5.73 -0.54
CA VAL A 97 9.18 -4.60 -0.02
C VAL A 97 9.85 -3.86 -1.18
N LYS A 98 10.47 -4.58 -2.13
CA LYS A 98 11.04 -3.98 -3.36
C LYS A 98 10.00 -3.24 -4.21
N ALA A 99 8.83 -3.85 -4.44
CA ALA A 99 7.77 -3.23 -5.23
C ALA A 99 7.28 -1.93 -4.58
N HIS A 100 7.00 -1.97 -3.28
CA HIS A 100 6.54 -0.81 -2.51
C HIS A 100 7.65 0.23 -2.30
N PHE A 101 8.93 -0.14 -2.31
CA PHE A 101 10.02 0.84 -2.35
C PHE A 101 9.94 1.71 -3.61
N ASN A 102 9.76 1.10 -4.79
CA ASN A 102 9.56 1.85 -6.04
C ASN A 102 8.27 2.65 -6.02
N GLY A 103 7.18 2.07 -5.51
CA GLY A 103 5.90 2.75 -5.32
C GLY A 103 6.05 4.00 -4.43
N ALA A 104 6.75 3.88 -3.31
CA ALA A 104 7.04 4.98 -2.39
C ALA A 104 7.81 6.11 -3.05
N LEU A 105 8.83 5.80 -3.87
CA LEU A 105 9.58 6.81 -4.63
C LEU A 105 8.67 7.53 -5.64
N LYS A 106 7.85 6.80 -6.40
CA LYS A 106 6.88 7.39 -7.35
C LYS A 106 5.79 8.21 -6.65
N ALA A 107 5.41 7.83 -5.43
CA ALA A 107 4.51 8.61 -4.58
C ALA A 107 5.16 9.89 -4.01
N GLY A 108 6.48 10.06 -4.15
CA GLY A 108 7.22 11.24 -3.71
C GLY A 108 7.93 11.10 -2.36
N ASN A 109 8.11 9.87 -1.85
CA ASN A 109 8.99 9.63 -0.71
C ASN A 109 10.47 9.64 -1.13
N SER A 110 11.34 10.07 -0.24
CA SER A 110 12.80 9.94 -0.40
C SER A 110 13.29 8.57 0.08
N LYS A 111 14.49 8.17 -0.37
CA LYS A 111 15.13 6.93 0.10
C LYS A 111 15.38 6.98 1.61
N GLU A 112 15.71 8.16 2.13
CA GLU A 112 15.94 8.43 3.54
C GLU A 112 14.64 8.27 4.35
N GLU A 113 13.50 8.78 3.88
CA GLU A 113 12.19 8.58 4.53
C GLU A 113 11.86 7.08 4.69
N ILE A 114 12.16 6.28 3.65
CA ILE A 114 11.94 4.83 3.68
C ILE A 114 12.89 4.12 4.66
N VAL A 115 14.17 4.50 4.70
CA VAL A 115 15.11 3.95 5.68
C VAL A 115 14.69 4.32 7.10
N CYS A 116 14.25 5.56 7.33
CA CYS A 116 13.76 6.03 8.61
C CYS A 116 12.56 5.22 9.10
N VAL A 117 11.57 4.91 8.25
CA VAL A 117 10.42 4.11 8.69
C VAL A 117 10.81 2.67 9.04
N LEU A 118 11.76 2.08 8.31
CA LEU A 118 12.28 0.74 8.61
C LEU A 118 13.04 0.72 9.95
N VAL A 119 13.90 1.71 10.19
CA VAL A 119 14.62 1.87 11.47
C VAL A 119 13.65 2.13 12.62
N GLN A 120 12.63 2.97 12.41
CA GLN A 120 11.60 3.24 13.40
C GLN A 120 10.79 1.97 13.76
N ALA A 121 10.56 1.09 12.80
CA ALA A 121 9.85 -0.17 13.02
C ALA A 121 10.71 -1.24 13.71
N MET A 122 12.05 -1.12 13.65
CA MET A 122 13.01 -2.10 14.16
C MET A 122 12.73 -2.60 15.59
N PRO A 123 12.41 -1.74 16.59
CA PRO A 123 12.16 -2.21 17.95
C PRO A 123 10.95 -3.14 18.06
N TYR A 124 10.01 -3.07 17.12
CA TYR A 124 8.76 -3.82 17.14
C TYR A 124 8.82 -5.08 16.27
N MET A 125 9.57 -5.04 15.16
CA MET A 125 9.70 -6.19 14.24
C MET A 125 10.98 -7.02 14.44
N GLY A 126 11.96 -6.49 15.19
CA GLY A 126 13.25 -7.12 15.43
C GLY A 126 14.31 -6.83 14.36
N ILE A 127 15.56 -6.86 14.79
CA ILE A 127 16.75 -6.53 13.98
C ILE A 127 16.87 -7.37 12.69
N PRO A 128 16.63 -8.70 12.68
CA PRO A 128 16.75 -9.49 11.46
C PRO A 128 15.82 -9.03 10.34
N ARG A 129 14.58 -8.64 10.69
CA ARG A 129 13.59 -8.16 9.71
C ARG A 129 13.99 -6.83 9.09
N LEU A 130 14.57 -5.91 9.88
CA LEU A 130 15.16 -4.68 9.37
C LEU A 130 16.23 -4.98 8.31
N PHE A 131 17.21 -5.83 8.64
CA PHE A 131 18.32 -6.10 7.71
C PHE A 131 17.87 -6.85 6.46
N ASN A 132 16.91 -7.76 6.55
CA ASN A 132 16.32 -8.40 5.36
C ASN A 132 15.65 -7.37 4.44
N ALA A 133 14.86 -6.46 5.00
CA ALA A 133 14.23 -5.39 4.24
C ALA A 133 15.28 -4.48 3.57
N LEU A 134 16.28 -4.00 4.32
CA LEU A 134 17.36 -3.16 3.77
C LEU A 134 18.16 -3.87 2.68
N ASN A 135 18.50 -5.15 2.87
CA ASN A 135 19.20 -5.94 1.88
C ASN A 135 18.36 -6.12 0.60
N SER A 136 17.04 -6.26 0.72
CA SER A 136 16.16 -6.36 -0.43
C SER A 136 16.18 -5.09 -1.28
N ILE A 137 16.35 -3.91 -0.71
CA ILE A 137 16.33 -2.63 -1.45
C ILE A 137 17.73 -2.08 -1.76
N ARG A 138 18.79 -2.84 -1.46
CA ARG A 138 20.19 -2.38 -1.64
C ARG A 138 20.49 -1.92 -3.07
N GLU A 139 19.91 -2.56 -4.07
CA GLU A 139 20.15 -2.25 -5.49
C GLU A 139 19.77 -0.81 -5.87
N TYR A 140 18.88 -0.17 -5.13
CA TYR A 140 18.44 1.21 -5.38
C TYR A 140 19.37 2.27 -4.79
N PHE A 141 20.40 1.90 -4.02
CA PHE A 141 21.33 2.83 -3.37
C PHE A 141 22.70 2.91 -4.05
N ASN A 142 22.94 2.11 -5.09
CA ASN A 142 24.19 2.09 -5.85
C ASN A 142 24.06 2.88 -7.15
#